data_AF-A0AAD7U1T4-F1
#
_entry.id   AF-A0AAD7U1T4-F1
#
_cell.length_a   1.000
_cell.length_b   1.000
_cell.length_c   1.000
_cell.angle_alpha   90.00
_cell.angle_beta   90.00
_cell.angle_gamma   90.00
#
_symmetry.space_group_name_H-M   'P 1'
#
loop_
_entity.id
_entity.type
_entity.pdbx_description
1 polymer ?
#
loop_
_entity_poly.entity_id
_entity_poly.type
_entity_poly.pdbx_seq_one_letter_code
_entity_poly.pdbx_strand_id
1 'polypeptide(L)'
;MHTVVILAKTRGQTPTNTTTGTQITNNTYFDLAATPPTPLRIGQRARVLAVREVLSHRITRGIEPGGQLLIAEDVDVEGTIIAARPLEPQVTELILRNDDPMSTTDFAYISVPHSEGVTVNLPLLWRVLRWAITSLLPATRTVLLQDDLDVRWPE
;
A
#
# COMPACT_ATOMS: atom_id res chain seq x y z
N MET A 1 -10.21 -11.73 -13.83
CA MET A 1 -9.86 -10.39 -13.31
C MET A 1 -8.41 -10.44 -12.88
N HIS A 2 -7.57 -9.49 -13.27
CA HIS A 2 -6.16 -9.49 -12.86
C HIS A 2 -6.02 -8.89 -11.45
N THR A 3 -5.44 -9.65 -10.53
CA THR A 3 -5.04 -9.14 -9.20
C THR A 3 -3.68 -8.48 -9.33
N VAL A 4 -3.57 -7.23 -8.87
CA VAL A 4 -2.27 -6.52 -8.83
C VAL A 4 -1.60 -6.72 -7.50
N VAL A 5 -0.30 -7.04 -7.53
CA VAL A 5 0.52 -7.16 -6.33
C VAL A 5 1.04 -5.78 -5.92
N ILE A 6 0.80 -5.41 -4.67
CA ILE A 6 1.24 -4.16 -4.07
C ILE A 6 2.33 -4.50 -3.04
N LEU A 7 3.52 -3.97 -3.24
CA LEU A 7 4.61 -4.06 -2.26
C LEU A 7 4.53 -2.86 -1.33
N ALA A 8 4.34 -3.09 -0.03
CA ALA A 8 4.13 -2.01 0.92
C ALA A 8 4.80 -2.26 2.27
N LYS A 9 5.22 -1.20 2.96
CA LYS A 9 5.75 -1.26 4.31
C LYS A 9 4.60 -1.12 5.31
N THR A 10 4.51 -2.03 6.28
CA THR A 10 3.52 -1.91 7.36
C THR A 10 3.86 -0.72 8.25
N ARG A 11 2.88 0.17 8.46
CA ARG A 11 3.02 1.37 9.28
C ARG A 11 2.43 1.20 10.67
N GLY A 12 1.32 0.48 10.77
CA GLY A 12 0.64 0.27 12.04
C GLY A 12 -0.71 -0.39 11.87
N GLN A 13 -1.38 -0.62 13.00
CA GLN A 13 -2.69 -1.24 13.07
C GLN A 13 -3.57 -0.48 14.07
N THR A 14 -4.86 -0.40 13.79
CA THR A 14 -5.85 0.10 14.75
C THR A 14 -7.02 -0.88 14.81
N PRO A 15 -7.59 -1.15 15.99
CA PRO A 15 -8.78 -1.98 16.08
C PRO A 15 -9.92 -1.35 15.27
N THR A 16 -10.70 -2.18 14.58
CA THR A 16 -11.98 -1.74 14.03
C THR A 16 -13.01 -1.75 15.14
N ASN A 17 -14.00 -0.85 15.06
CA ASN A 17 -15.23 -0.99 15.83
C ASN A 17 -16.22 -1.97 15.16
N THR A 18 -15.77 -2.70 14.14
CA THR A 18 -16.61 -3.62 13.37
C THR A 18 -16.41 -5.02 13.93
N THR A 19 -17.36 -5.49 14.73
CA THR A 19 -17.36 -6.87 15.20
C THR A 19 -17.97 -7.76 14.11
N THR A 20 -17.17 -8.17 13.13
CA THR A 20 -17.61 -9.19 12.16
C THR A 20 -17.39 -10.58 12.77
N GLY A 21 -18.39 -11.09 13.48
CA GLY A 21 -18.33 -12.43 14.12
C GLY A 21 -17.67 -12.41 15.51
N THR A 22 -16.87 -13.44 15.84
CA THR A 22 -16.21 -13.59 17.16
C THR A 22 -14.77 -13.07 17.20
N GLN A 23 -14.25 -12.54 16.08
CA GLN A 23 -12.86 -12.12 15.94
C GLN A 23 -12.77 -10.60 15.95
N ILE A 24 -11.84 -10.07 16.74
CA ILE A 24 -11.50 -8.64 16.70
C ILE A 24 -10.71 -8.41 15.41
N THR A 25 -11.23 -7.57 14.52
CA THR A 25 -10.52 -7.21 13.29
C THR A 25 -9.82 -5.86 13.45
N ASN A 26 -8.78 -5.67 12.65
CA ASN A 26 -7.96 -4.46 12.64
C ASN A 26 -8.02 -3.80 11.26
N ASN A 27 -7.86 -2.48 11.26
CA ASN A 27 -7.44 -1.74 10.09
C ASN A 27 -5.90 -1.74 10.08
N THR A 28 -5.32 -2.21 8.98
CA THR A 28 -3.85 -2.20 8.81
C THR A 28 -3.46 -1.08 7.86
N TYR A 29 -2.48 -0.27 8.27
CA TYR A 29 -1.98 0.85 7.49
C TYR A 29 -0.65 0.47 6.86
N PHE A 30 -0.54 0.79 5.58
CA PHE A 30 0.63 0.51 4.75
C PHE A 30 1.09 1.77 4.04
N ASP A 31 2.38 1.88 3.81
CA ASP A 31 2.97 2.87 2.91
C ASP A 31 3.56 2.13 1.70
N LEU A 32 3.21 2.59 0.49
CA LEU A 32 3.67 1.98 -0.76
C LEU A 32 5.20 2.00 -0.84
N ALA A 33 5.80 0.83 -1.05
CA ALA A 33 7.26 0.68 -1.05
C ALA A 33 7.84 0.74 -2.47
N ALA A 34 7.11 0.22 -3.45
CA ALA A 34 7.52 0.14 -4.84
C ALA A 34 6.44 0.71 -5.75
N THR A 35 6.85 1.25 -6.90
CA THR A 35 5.91 1.65 -7.95
C THR A 35 5.11 0.44 -8.42
N PRO A 36 3.77 0.47 -8.40
CA PRO A 36 2.96 -0.65 -8.85
C PRO A 36 3.12 -0.85 -10.37
N PRO A 37 3.01 -2.08 -10.89
CA PRO A 37 3.17 -2.37 -12.32
C PRO A 37 2.10 -1.68 -13.18
N THR A 38 0.96 -1.35 -12.58
CA THR A 38 -0.09 -0.53 -13.18
C THR A 38 -0.61 0.47 -12.16
N PRO A 39 -1.01 1.69 -12.57
CA PRO A 39 -1.60 2.66 -11.66
C PRO A 39 -2.85 2.10 -10.98
N LEU A 40 -2.91 2.21 -9.66
CA LEU A 40 -3.96 1.64 -8.84
C LEU A 40 -5.28 2.39 -9.00
N ARG A 41 -6.40 1.65 -9.04
CA ARG A 41 -7.74 2.21 -9.32
C ARG A 41 -8.78 1.70 -8.34
N ILE A 42 -9.82 2.51 -8.11
CA ILE A 42 -11.03 2.06 -7.41
C ILE A 42 -11.71 0.96 -8.24
N GLY A 43 -12.15 -0.11 -7.59
CA GLY A 43 -12.72 -1.33 -8.18
C GLY A 43 -11.68 -2.37 -8.59
N GLN A 44 -10.38 -2.07 -8.48
CA GLN A 44 -9.33 -3.01 -8.82
C GLN A 44 -9.10 -4.03 -7.69
N ARG A 45 -8.90 -5.30 -8.07
CA ARG A 45 -8.49 -6.35 -7.15
C ARG A 45 -6.98 -6.29 -6.92
N ALA A 46 -6.55 -6.33 -5.67
CA ALA A 46 -5.14 -6.24 -5.31
C ALA A 46 -4.80 -7.14 -4.13
N ARG A 47 -3.54 -7.58 -4.08
CA ARG A 47 -2.94 -8.33 -2.97
C ARG A 47 -1.78 -7.52 -2.43
N VAL A 48 -1.74 -7.33 -1.12
CA VAL A 48 -0.65 -6.60 -0.46
C VAL A 48 0.37 -7.61 0.04
N LEU A 49 1.63 -7.40 -0.31
CA LEU A 49 2.76 -8.07 0.33
C LEU A 49 3.50 -7.05 1.18
N ALA A 50 3.72 -7.36 2.45
CA ALA A 50 4.52 -6.52 3.31
C ALA A 50 5.98 -6.69 2.94
N VAL A 51 6.72 -5.59 2.78
CA VAL A 51 8.16 -5.64 2.59
C VAL A 51 8.88 -5.27 3.87
N ARG A 52 9.90 -6.07 4.20
CA ARG A 52 10.84 -5.78 5.28
C ARG A 52 12.24 -5.58 4.72
N GLU A 53 12.93 -4.60 5.27
CA GLU A 53 14.34 -4.35 4.95
C GLU A 53 15.22 -5.38 5.65
N VAL A 54 16.07 -6.05 4.88
CA VAL A 54 17.13 -6.87 5.45
C VAL A 54 18.38 -6.02 5.49
N LEU A 55 18.79 -5.62 6.70
CA LEU A 55 20.09 -5.01 6.90
C LEU A 55 21.16 -6.06 6.62
N SER A 56 21.78 -5.95 5.44
CA SER A 56 22.88 -6.79 4.98
C SER A 56 24.15 -6.56 5.79
N HIS A 57 24.19 -6.97 7.07
CA HIS A 57 25.44 -7.11 7.81
C HIS A 57 26.14 -8.44 7.51
N ARG A 58 25.50 -9.36 6.78
CA ARG A 58 26.09 -10.63 6.37
C ARG A 58 25.78 -10.95 4.91
N ILE A 59 26.80 -10.80 4.08
CA ILE A 59 27.18 -11.73 3.00
C ILE A 59 26.10 -12.00 1.94
N THR A 60 26.27 -11.43 0.75
CA THR A 60 26.16 -12.20 -0.50
C THR A 60 27.12 -11.58 -1.52
N ARG A 61 28.09 -12.36 -2.01
CA ARG A 61 28.96 -11.95 -3.13
C ARG A 61 28.06 -11.63 -4.33
N GLY A 62 27.97 -10.36 -4.73
CA GLY A 62 27.26 -9.95 -5.93
C GLY A 62 26.20 -8.86 -5.75
N ILE A 63 25.86 -8.48 -4.52
CA ILE A 63 25.03 -7.28 -4.28
C ILE A 63 26.00 -6.11 -4.13
N GLU A 64 25.90 -5.11 -5.02
CA GLU A 64 26.72 -3.92 -4.94
C GLU A 64 26.54 -3.22 -3.58
N PRO A 65 27.62 -2.65 -3.00
CA PRO A 65 27.54 -1.90 -1.76
C PRO A 65 26.60 -0.70 -1.95
N GLY A 66 25.38 -0.81 -1.45
CA GLY A 66 24.32 0.20 -1.59
C GLY A 66 22.94 -0.37 -1.90
N GLY A 67 22.85 -1.63 -2.39
CA GLY A 67 21.57 -2.29 -2.67
C GLY A 67 20.81 -2.66 -1.40
N GLN A 68 19.59 -2.15 -1.25
CA GLN A 68 18.69 -2.52 -0.15
C GLN A 68 17.87 -3.74 -0.57
N LEU A 69 18.17 -4.89 0.02
CA LEU A 69 17.40 -6.12 -0.20
C LEU A 69 16.08 -6.05 0.57
N LEU A 70 14.96 -6.19 -0.15
CA LEU A 70 13.64 -6.33 0.46
C LEU A 70 13.18 -7.78 0.37
N ILE A 71 12.66 -8.29 1.50
CA ILE A 71 11.91 -9.55 1.51
C ILE A 71 10.43 -9.19 1.53
N ALA A 72 9.69 -9.70 0.56
CA ALA A 72 8.23 -9.64 0.55
C ALA A 72 7.67 -10.80 1.38
N GLU A 73 6.72 -10.48 2.26
CA GLU A 73 6.00 -11.43 3.11
C GLU A 73 4.51 -11.31 2.82
N ASP A 74 3.83 -12.45 2.81
CA ASP A 74 2.38 -12.45 2.76
C ASP A 74 1.81 -11.94 4.09
N VAL A 75 0.76 -11.14 3.99
CA VAL A 75 0.06 -10.57 5.15
C VAL A 75 -1.44 -10.89 5.12
N ASP A 76 -1.85 -11.84 4.27
CA ASP A 76 -3.25 -12.28 4.16
C ASP A 76 -4.20 -11.10 3.90
N VAL A 77 -3.76 -10.18 3.03
CA VAL A 77 -4.52 -9.01 2.58
C VAL A 77 -4.68 -9.11 1.07
N GLU A 78 -5.83 -9.61 0.64
CA GLU A 78 -6.25 -9.63 -0.76
C GLU A 78 -7.71 -9.21 -0.87
N GLY A 79 -8.00 -8.27 -1.76
CA GLY A 79 -9.38 -7.90 -2.01
C GLY A 79 -9.51 -6.76 -2.99
N THR A 80 -10.51 -5.91 -2.80
CA THR A 80 -10.86 -4.86 -3.76
C THR A 80 -10.61 -3.48 -3.19
N ILE A 81 -9.99 -2.59 -3.98
CA ILE A 81 -9.88 -1.17 -3.65
C ILE A 81 -11.26 -0.55 -3.77
N ILE A 82 -11.90 -0.23 -2.65
CA ILE A 82 -13.28 0.27 -2.62
C ILE A 82 -13.35 1.79 -2.62
N ALA A 83 -12.30 2.47 -2.18
CA ALA A 83 -12.30 3.92 -2.06
C ALA A 83 -10.88 4.49 -2.14
N ALA A 84 -10.83 5.80 -2.36
CA ALA A 84 -9.62 6.60 -2.26
C ALA A 84 -9.95 7.88 -1.49
N ARG A 85 -9.02 8.37 -0.67
CA ARG A 85 -9.12 9.70 -0.07
C ARG A 85 -7.78 10.43 -0.17
N PRO A 86 -7.77 11.75 -0.37
CA PRO A 86 -6.54 12.51 -0.21
C PRO A 86 -6.22 12.61 1.28
N LEU A 87 -4.98 12.29 1.62
CA LEU A 87 -4.50 12.39 2.99
C LEU A 87 -3.66 13.65 3.16
N GLU A 88 -2.77 13.91 2.20
CA GLU A 88 -1.83 15.03 2.18
C GLU A 88 -1.67 15.50 0.72
N PRO A 89 -1.07 16.68 0.46
CA PRO A 89 -0.99 17.22 -0.91
C PRO A 89 -0.38 16.26 -1.93
N GLN A 90 0.62 15.49 -1.50
CA GLN A 90 1.34 14.53 -2.33
C GLN A 90 0.99 13.06 -2.00
N VAL A 91 0.01 12.80 -1.13
CA VAL A 91 -0.36 11.44 -0.71
C VAL A 91 -1.84 11.18 -0.95
N THR A 92 -2.14 10.09 -1.65
CA THR A 92 -3.48 9.49 -1.67
C THR A 92 -3.46 8.28 -0.76
N GLU A 93 -4.52 8.06 -0.01
CA GLU A 93 -4.74 6.80 0.70
C GLU A 93 -5.82 6.00 -0.02
N LEU A 94 -5.49 4.78 -0.42
CA LEU A 94 -6.41 3.82 -1.03
C LEU A 94 -6.93 2.89 0.06
N ILE A 95 -8.22 2.61 0.05
CA ILE A 95 -8.87 1.72 1.01
C ILE A 95 -9.19 0.43 0.28
N LEU A 96 -8.52 -0.63 0.68
CA LEU A 96 -8.75 -1.99 0.21
C LEU A 96 -9.57 -2.73 1.25
N ARG A 97 -10.72 -3.27 0.84
CA ARG A 97 -11.50 -4.20 1.66
C ARG A 97 -10.91 -5.58 1.49
N ASN A 98 -10.51 -6.20 2.58
CA ASN A 98 -10.00 -7.56 2.55
C ASN A 98 -11.15 -8.52 2.27
N ASP A 99 -10.97 -9.43 1.32
CA ASP A 99 -11.97 -10.44 1.00
C ASP A 99 -11.68 -11.77 1.74
N ASP A 100 -10.56 -11.87 2.47
CA ASP A 100 -10.23 -13.04 3.32
C ASP A 100 -10.95 -12.97 4.68
N PRO A 101 -11.93 -13.85 4.95
CA PRO A 101 -12.67 -13.86 6.21
C PRO A 101 -11.87 -14.38 7.41
N MET A 102 -10.72 -15.04 7.18
CA MET A 102 -9.86 -15.57 8.24
C MET A 102 -8.80 -14.56 8.69
N SER A 103 -8.58 -13.51 7.89
CA SER A 103 -7.60 -12.49 8.19
C SER A 103 -8.00 -11.65 9.40
N THR A 104 -7.01 -11.22 10.17
CA THR A 104 -7.21 -10.23 11.24
C THR A 104 -7.36 -8.80 10.69
N THR A 105 -7.18 -8.59 9.38
CA THR A 105 -7.32 -7.29 8.73
C THR A 105 -8.65 -7.21 7.97
N ASP A 106 -9.51 -6.25 8.32
CA ASP A 106 -10.77 -5.99 7.62
C ASP A 106 -10.56 -5.02 6.45
N PHE A 107 -9.84 -3.92 6.72
CA PHE A 107 -9.45 -2.95 5.71
C PHE A 107 -7.95 -2.68 5.76
N ALA A 108 -7.35 -2.61 4.57
CA ALA A 108 -5.99 -2.14 4.37
C ALA A 108 -6.01 -0.72 3.81
N TYR A 109 -5.36 0.19 4.53
CA TYR A 109 -5.20 1.59 4.17
C TYR A 109 -3.81 1.79 3.57
N ILE A 110 -3.73 1.98 2.26
CA ILE A 110 -2.48 2.02 1.51
C ILE A 110 -2.18 3.46 1.12
N SER A 111 -1.17 4.03 1.75
CA SER A 111 -0.68 5.37 1.44
C SER A 111 0.22 5.31 0.22
N VAL A 112 -0.17 6.00 -0.85
CA VAL A 112 0.54 6.03 -2.11
C VAL A 112 0.92 7.48 -2.44
N PRO A 113 2.14 7.74 -2.93
CA PRO A 113 2.48 9.04 -3.51
C PRO A 113 1.51 9.33 -4.64
N HIS A 114 0.92 10.51 -4.65
CA HIS A 114 -0.04 10.88 -5.67
C HIS A 114 0.69 11.27 -6.95
N SER A 115 0.71 10.36 -7.91
CA SER A 115 1.17 10.60 -9.28
C SER A 115 0.16 9.97 -10.25
N GLU A 116 -0.68 10.82 -10.83
CA GLU A 116 -1.77 10.40 -11.72
C GLU A 116 -1.22 9.74 -12.99
N GLY A 117 -1.68 8.53 -13.27
CA GLY A 117 -1.20 7.72 -14.40
C GLY A 117 0.08 6.94 -14.11
N VAL A 118 0.69 7.09 -12.93
CA VAL A 118 1.88 6.33 -12.50
C VAL A 118 1.55 5.42 -11.32
N THR A 119 1.18 6.00 -10.17
CA THR A 119 0.86 5.23 -8.96
C THR A 119 -0.63 5.03 -8.79
N VAL A 120 -1.44 6.01 -9.21
CA VAL A 120 -2.89 5.99 -9.10
C VAL A 120 -3.53 6.44 -10.40
N ASN A 121 -4.72 5.93 -10.67
CA ASN A 121 -5.59 6.48 -11.71
C ASN A 121 -6.99 6.65 -11.11
N LEU A 122 -7.34 7.91 -10.86
CA LEU A 122 -8.58 8.30 -10.21
C LEU A 122 -9.61 8.78 -11.25
N PRO A 123 -10.90 8.47 -11.06
CA PRO A 123 -11.96 9.04 -11.89
C PRO A 123 -11.93 10.57 -11.88
N LEU A 124 -12.37 11.21 -12.97
CA LEU A 124 -12.30 12.67 -13.13
C LEU A 124 -12.90 13.43 -11.95
N LEU A 125 -14.05 12.98 -11.45
CA LEU A 125 -14.72 13.59 -10.29
C LEU A 125 -13.82 13.58 -9.04
N TRP A 126 -13.12 12.47 -8.79
CA TRP A 126 -12.18 12.35 -7.67
C TRP A 126 -10.95 13.23 -7.84
N ARG A 127 -10.46 13.41 -9.07
CA ARG A 127 -9.35 14.32 -9.38
C ARG A 127 -9.71 15.77 -9.07
N VAL A 128 -10.91 16.20 -9.46
CA VAL A 128 -11.43 17.54 -9.17
C VAL A 128 -11.60 17.73 -7.66
N LEU A 129 -12.23 16.76 -6.98
CA LEU A 129 -12.41 16.82 -5.52
C LEU A 129 -11.07 16.93 -4.80
N ARG A 130 -10.10 16.08 -5.16
CA ARG A 130 -8.74 16.13 -4.61
C ARG A 130 -8.13 17.50 -4.82
N TRP A 131 -8.13 18.03 -6.03
CA TRP A 131 -7.58 19.36 -6.33
C TRP A 131 -8.20 20.45 -5.45
N ALA A 132 -9.52 20.43 -5.28
CA ALA A 132 -10.24 21.42 -4.48
C ALA A 132 -9.86 21.40 -2.98
N ILE A 133 -9.57 20.23 -2.41
CA ILE A 133 -9.25 20.09 -0.98
C ILE A 133 -7.74 20.03 -0.69
N THR A 134 -6.89 19.87 -1.72
CA THR A 134 -5.44 19.72 -1.55
C THR A 134 -4.79 20.89 -0.83
N SER A 135 -5.24 22.12 -1.09
CA SER A 135 -4.70 23.34 -0.45
C SER A 135 -4.99 23.43 1.05
N LEU A 136 -5.97 22.66 1.55
CA LEU A 136 -6.36 22.63 2.96
C LEU A 136 -5.63 21.53 3.74
N LEU A 137 -4.93 20.63 3.06
CA LEU A 137 -4.25 19.50 3.69
C LEU A 137 -2.83 19.88 4.11
N PRO A 138 -2.42 19.61 5.36
CA PRO A 138 -1.04 19.83 5.76
C PRO A 138 -0.11 18.81 5.08
N ALA A 139 1.08 19.25 4.71
CA ALA A 139 2.16 18.36 4.28
C ALA A 139 2.95 17.94 5.52
N THR A 140 2.71 16.73 6.02
CA THR A 140 3.32 16.24 7.27
C THR A 140 4.31 15.11 7.05
N ARG A 141 4.19 14.35 5.96
CA ARG A 141 5.10 13.26 5.61
C ARG A 141 5.26 13.10 4.10
N THR A 142 6.30 12.36 3.74
CA THR A 142 6.58 11.94 2.37
C THR A 142 6.60 10.42 2.33
N VAL A 143 5.85 9.82 1.41
CA VAL A 143 5.97 8.40 1.10
C VAL A 143 7.00 8.27 -0.01
N LEU A 144 8.12 7.59 0.25
CA LEU A 144 9.21 7.44 -0.70
C LEU A 144 9.03 6.13 -1.47
N LEU A 145 8.97 6.21 -2.80
CA LEU A 145 9.07 5.04 -3.67
C LEU A 145 10.53 4.72 -3.87
N GLN A 146 10.82 3.44 -3.89
CA GLN A 146 12.15 2.96 -4.22
C GLN A 146 12.10 2.42 -5.65
N ASP A 147 12.81 3.11 -6.55
CA ASP A 147 12.72 2.89 -8.01
C ASP A 147 13.60 1.73 -8.52
N ASP A 148 14.40 1.11 -7.66
CA ASP A 148 15.24 -0.05 -7.99
C ASP A 148 15.31 -1.00 -6.79
N LEU A 149 14.33 -1.90 -6.69
CA LEU A 149 14.20 -2.86 -5.60
C LEU A 149 14.53 -4.27 -6.08
N ASP A 150 15.57 -4.86 -5.53
CA ASP A 150 15.78 -6.30 -5.59
C ASP A 150 14.86 -6.96 -4.55
N VAL A 151 13.70 -7.41 -5.03
CA VAL A 151 12.64 -8.01 -4.19
C VAL A 151 12.75 -9.52 -4.29
N ARG A 152 13.02 -10.16 -3.16
CA ARG A 152 12.84 -11.61 -3.04
C ARG A 152 11.38 -11.92 -2.75
N TRP A 153 10.78 -12.67 -3.67
CA TRP A 153 9.39 -13.12 -3.59
C TRP A 153 9.27 -14.27 -2.58
N PRO A 154 8.12 -14.39 -1.90
CA PRO A 154 7.82 -15.57 -1.10
C PRO A 154 7.79 -16.82 -2.02
N GLU A 155 8.38 -17.92 -1.54
CA GLU A 155 8.34 -19.24 -2.19
C GLU A 155 6.98 -19.93 -2.06
#